data_AF-A0A2W6SDR2-F1
#
_entry.id   AF-A0A2W6SDR2-F1
#
_cell.length_a   1.000
_cell.length_b   1.000
_cell.length_c   1.000
_cell.angle_alpha   90.00
_cell.angle_beta   90.00
_cell.angle_gamma   90.00
#
_symmetry.space_group_name_H-M   'P 1'
#
loop_
_entity.id
_entity.type
_entity.pdbx_description
1 polymer ?
#
loop_
_entity_poly.entity_id
_entity_poly.type
_entity_poly.pdbx_seq_one_letter_code
_entity_poly.pdbx_strand_id
1 'polypeptide(L)'
;MERIEENIVKIFISYSWRPISNKAKVINLAERLSNDGIHVVLDDWDLKEGQDKYHFMEQMVNDKTVSKVLLICNKEYAEKANN
;
A
#
# COMPACT_ATOMS: atom_id res chain seq x y z
N MET A 1 -10.59 -27.78 16.72
CA MET A 1 -10.46 -27.40 15.31
C MET A 1 -9.57 -26.19 15.27
N GLU A 2 -8.25 -26.39 15.18
CA GLU A 2 -7.32 -25.28 14.93
C GLU A 2 -7.67 -24.73 13.55
N ARG A 3 -8.00 -23.44 13.49
CA ARG A 3 -8.03 -22.74 12.20
C ARG A 3 -6.59 -22.77 11.70
N ILE A 4 -6.39 -23.37 10.54
CA ILE A 4 -5.17 -23.10 9.77
C ILE A 4 -5.23 -21.59 9.52
N GLU A 5 -4.34 -20.83 10.16
CA GLU A 5 -4.08 -19.46 9.73
C GLU A 5 -3.51 -19.59 8.32
N GLU A 6 -4.39 -19.46 7.32
CA GLU A 6 -3.92 -19.20 5.96
C GLU A 6 -2.96 -18.02 6.06
N ASN A 7 -1.74 -18.22 5.58
CA ASN A 7 -0.72 -17.18 5.58
C ASN A 7 -1.12 -16.13 4.54
N ILE A 8 -2.05 -15.26 4.94
CA ILE A 8 -2.56 -14.18 4.10
C ILE A 8 -1.38 -13.23 3.85
N VAL A 9 -0.94 -13.20 2.60
CA VAL A 9 0.13 -12.31 2.18
C VAL A 9 -0.35 -10.87 2.35
N LYS A 10 0.26 -10.14 3.29
CA LYS A 10 0.03 -8.71 3.48
C LYS A 10 1.05 -7.92 2.67
N ILE A 11 0.58 -6.98 1.86
CA ILE A 11 1.44 -6.08 1.09
C ILE A 11 1.11 -4.62 1.39
N PHE A 12 2.12 -3.76 1.28
CA PHE A 12 1.96 -2.31 1.29
C PHE A 12 2.21 -1.74 -0.11
N ILE A 13 1.33 -0.85 -0.60
CA ILE A 13 1.53 -0.17 -1.88
C ILE A 13 1.94 1.29 -1.63
N SER A 14 3.16 1.64 -2.01
CA SER A 14 3.65 3.02 -2.02
C SER A 14 3.55 3.61 -3.43
N TYR A 15 2.86 4.75 -3.55
CA TYR A 15 2.57 5.37 -4.85
C TYR A 15 2.37 6.89 -4.72
N SER A 16 2.39 7.58 -5.87
CA SER A 16 2.02 8.99 -5.96
C SER A 16 0.54 9.14 -6.32
N TRP A 17 -0.17 10.02 -5.60
CA TRP A 17 -1.57 10.36 -5.92
C TRP A 17 -1.72 11.16 -7.21
N ARG A 18 -0.60 11.68 -7.75
CA ARG A 18 -0.59 12.48 -8.97
C ARG A 18 -0.01 11.68 -10.14
N PRO A 19 -0.58 11.82 -11.35
CA PRO A 19 -1.91 12.39 -11.60
C PRO A 19 -3.03 11.56 -10.95
N ILE A 20 -4.25 12.11 -10.82
CA ILE A 20 -5.41 11.41 -10.23
C ILE A 20 -5.67 10.06 -10.93
N SER A 21 -5.37 9.96 -12.23
CA SER A 21 -5.45 8.71 -12.99
C SER A 21 -4.46 7.64 -12.48
N ASN A 22 -3.33 8.02 -11.89
CA ASN A 22 -2.42 7.09 -11.23
C ASN A 22 -3.07 6.51 -9.96
N LYS A 23 -3.67 7.37 -9.13
CA LYS A 23 -4.43 6.93 -7.94
C LYS A 23 -5.52 5.93 -8.34
N ALA A 24 -6.36 6.26 -9.32
CA ALA A 24 -7.42 5.36 -9.78
C ALA A 24 -6.89 3.99 -10.26
N LYS A 25 -5.76 3.96 -10.99
CA LYS A 25 -5.11 2.71 -11.40
C LYS A 25 -4.58 1.90 -10.23
N VAL A 26 -4.01 2.57 -9.22
CA VAL A 26 -3.50 1.91 -8.01
C VAL A 26 -4.65 1.32 -7.18
N ILE A 27 -5.75 2.05 -7.02
CA ILE A 27 -6.95 1.53 -6.33
C ILE A 27 -7.50 0.30 -7.07
N ASN A 28 -7.63 0.36 -8.40
CA ASN A 28 -8.10 -0.80 -9.16
C ASN A 28 -7.15 -2.02 -9.05
N LEU A 29 -5.84 -1.78 -9.01
CA LEU A 29 -4.87 -2.84 -8.75
C LEU A 29 -5.03 -3.42 -7.36
N ALA A 30 -5.19 -2.57 -6.33
CA ALA A 30 -5.39 -2.99 -4.95
C ALA A 30 -6.65 -3.85 -4.79
N GLU A 31 -7.77 -3.43 -5.38
CA GLU A 31 -9.03 -4.19 -5.40
C GLU A 31 -8.84 -5.58 -6.01
N ARG A 32 -8.14 -5.67 -7.15
CA ARG A 32 -7.86 -6.94 -7.82
C ARG A 32 -7.01 -7.86 -6.93
N LEU A 33 -5.94 -7.35 -6.34
CA LEU A 33 -5.08 -8.12 -5.44
C LEU A 33 -5.85 -8.60 -4.20
N SER A 34 -6.72 -7.75 -3.63
CA SER A 34 -7.61 -8.15 -2.53
C SER A 34 -8.61 -9.23 -2.93
N ASN A 35 -9.16 -9.17 -4.14
CA ASN A 35 -10.01 -10.24 -4.68
C ASN A 35 -9.24 -11.55 -4.91
N ASP A 36 -7.94 -11.48 -5.16
CA ASP A 36 -7.03 -12.63 -5.27
C ASP A 36 -6.56 -13.15 -3.88
N GLY A 37 -7.10 -12.62 -2.78
CA GLY A 37 -6.80 -13.06 -1.41
C GLY A 37 -5.58 -12.42 -0.76
N ILE A 38 -5.04 -11.34 -1.35
CA ILE A 38 -3.90 -10.59 -0.79
C ILE A 38 -4.44 -9.46 0.09
N HIS A 39 -3.95 -9.36 1.33
CA HIS A 39 -4.27 -8.23 2.20
C HIS A 39 -3.46 -7.01 1.76
N VAL A 40 -4.12 -6.07 1.07
CA VAL A 40 -3.50 -4.86 0.58
C VAL A 40 -3.68 -3.73 1.58
N VAL A 41 -2.59 -3.02 1.88
CA VAL A 41 -2.59 -1.79 2.68
C VAL A 41 -2.11 -0.63 1.80
N LEU A 42 -2.82 0.49 1.85
CA LEU A 42 -2.44 1.73 1.16
C LEU A 42 -3.04 2.96 1.83
N ASP A 43 -2.41 4.12 1.64
CA ASP A 43 -2.77 5.35 2.38
C ASP A 43 -4.22 5.79 2.17
N ASP A 44 -4.78 5.61 0.97
CA ASP A 44 -6.18 5.95 0.67
C ASP A 44 -7.23 5.14 1.43
N TRP A 45 -6.88 3.95 1.91
CA TRP A 45 -7.79 3.05 2.63
C TRP A 45 -7.52 3.07 4.13
N ASP A 46 -6.25 3.12 4.51
CA ASP A 46 -5.81 2.82 5.87
C ASP A 46 -5.33 4.05 6.66
N LEU A 47 -5.06 5.18 5.99
CA LEU A 47 -4.65 6.41 6.67
C LEU A 47 -5.89 7.16 7.19
N LYS A 48 -6.00 7.28 8.52
CA LYS A 48 -7.09 8.02 9.16
C LYS A 48 -6.85 9.52 9.14
N GLU A 49 -7.94 10.30 9.18
CA GLU A 49 -7.85 11.75 9.33
C GLU A 49 -7.03 12.13 10.58
N GLY A 50 -6.04 13.00 10.40
CA GLY A 50 -5.12 13.43 11.46
C GLY A 50 -3.87 12.56 11.64
N GLN A 51 -3.73 11.44 10.92
CA GLN A 51 -2.47 10.67 10.91
C GLN A 51 -1.43 11.29 9.97
N ASP A 52 -0.18 11.33 10.44
CA ASP A 52 0.95 11.79 9.65
C ASP A 52 1.34 10.73 8.61
N LYS A 53 1.46 11.16 7.35
CA LYS A 53 1.77 10.27 6.22
C LYS A 53 3.16 9.66 6.32
N TYR A 54 4.16 10.40 6.81
CA TYR A 54 5.52 9.90 6.95
C TYR A 54 5.59 8.83 8.04
N HIS A 55 4.93 9.08 9.18
CA HIS A 55 4.84 8.09 10.24
C HIS A 55 4.14 6.81 9.78
N PHE A 56 3.05 6.93 9.03
CA PHE A 56 2.35 5.78 8.45
C PHE A 56 3.25 4.98 7.50
N MET A 57 3.99 5.65 6.60
CA MET A 57 4.94 4.99 5.71
C MET A 57 6.05 4.26 6.48
N GLU A 58 6.63 4.91 7.50
CA GLU A 58 7.65 4.29 8.36
C GLU A 58 7.11 3.06 9.10
N GLN A 59 5.89 3.12 9.63
CA GLN A 59 5.23 1.98 10.25
C GLN A 59 5.09 0.81 9.28
N MET A 60 4.66 1.07 8.04
CA MET A 60 4.47 0.01 7.04
C MET A 60 5.75 -0.68 6.59
N VAL A 61 6.89 0.02 6.62
CA VAL A 61 8.20 -0.56 6.31
C VAL A 61 8.74 -1.40 7.47
N ASN A 62 8.43 -1.02 8.71
CA ASN A 62 8.90 -1.70 9.91
C ASN A 62 7.96 -2.83 10.41
N ASP A 63 6.73 -2.88 9.90
CA ASP A 63 5.75 -3.90 10.25
C ASP A 63 6.18 -5.28 9.69
N LYS A 64 6.58 -6.17 10.60
CA LYS A 64 7.01 -7.54 10.27
C LYS A 64 5.92 -8.41 9.64
N THR A 65 4.65 -8.01 9.75
CA THR A 65 3.53 -8.70 9.10
C THR A 65 3.43 -8.36 7.62
N VAL A 66 4.04 -7.25 7.18
CA VAL A 66 4.10 -6.86 5.76
C VAL A 66 5.12 -7.73 5.05
N SER A 67 4.61 -8.61 4.19
CA SER A 67 5.42 -9.56 3.44
C SER A 67 6.21 -8.91 2.31
N LYS A 68 5.63 -7.87 1.68
CA LYS A 68 6.22 -7.15 0.56
C LYS A 68 5.77 -5.68 0.52
N VAL A 69 6.64 -4.84 -0.03
CA VAL A 69 6.32 -3.46 -0.41
C VAL A 69 6.32 -3.36 -1.93
N LEU A 70 5.20 -2.93 -2.50
CA LEU A 70 5.04 -2.67 -3.93
C LEU A 70 5.20 -1.16 -4.19
N LEU A 71 6.23 -0.79 -4.95
CA LEU A 71 6.47 0.60 -5.35
C LEU A 71 5.86 0.86 -6.74
N ILE A 72 4.94 1.82 -6.84
CA ILE A 72 4.36 2.25 -8.10
C ILE A 72 5.03 3.56 -8.54
N CYS A 73 6.09 3.40 -9.32
CA CYS A 73 6.95 4.50 -9.75
C CYS A 73 6.43 5.14 -11.04
N ASN A 74 5.80 6.29 -10.93
CA ASN A 74 5.60 7.21 -12.05
C ASN A 74 6.57 8.41 -11.95
N LYS A 75 6.53 9.31 -12.94
CA LYS A 75 7.39 10.51 -12.94
C LYS A 75 7.26 11.32 -11.64
N GLU A 76 6.03 11.60 -11.22
CA GLU A 76 5.75 12.34 -9.97
C GLU A 76 6.28 11.63 -8.72
N TYR A 77 6.21 10.31 -8.66
CA TYR A 77 6.75 9.52 -7.55
C TYR A 77 8.27 9.63 -7.49
N ALA A 78 8.94 9.46 -8.64
CA ALA A 78 10.39 9.57 -8.72
C ALA A 78 10.89 10.98 -8.35
N GLU A 79 10.21 12.03 -8.84
CA GLU A 79 10.54 13.42 -8.51
C GLU A 79 10.38 13.73 -7.02
N LYS A 80 9.39 13.14 -6.35
CA LYS A 80 9.21 13.30 -4.90
C LYS A 80 10.18 12.47 -4.05
N ALA A 81 10.59 11.30 -4.54
CA ALA A 81 11.50 10.41 -3.80
C ALA A 81 12.97 10.87 -3.90
N ASN A 82 13.31 11.61 -4.95
CA ASN A 82 14.67 12.09 -5.20
C ASN A 82 14.95 13.50 -4.62
N ASN A 83 13.97 14.11 -3.95
CA ASN A 83 14.09 15.42 -3.29
C ASN A 83 13.84 15.27 -1.79
#